data_AF-A0A8S0X4Z8-F1
#
_entry.id   AF-A0A8S0X4Z8-F1
#
_cell.length_a   1.000
_cell.length_b   1.000
_cell.length_c   1.000
_cell.angle_alpha   90.00
_cell.angle_beta   90.00
_cell.angle_gamma   90.00
#
_symmetry.space_group_name_H-M   'P 1'
#
loop_
_entity.id
_entity.type
_entity.pdbx_description
1 polymer ?
#
loop_
_entity_poly.entity_id
_entity_poly.type
_entity_poly.pdbx_seq_one_letter_code
_entity_poly.pdbx_strand_id
1 'polypeptide(L)'
;MPVKIPCLIARRSVLLLLVAFGFFVLLPFWQNANNNIHQTDTDSSLGLGVADAIYVISLPARHDRRKDMEKIRLSLNLSWTYVDALPSANPLVGIMMQWITLVRNRPPYLTRSDDSPSPDKTSFSWPEDAETMNELDFWNVDPWPSLFGVPISSSLQPLASATQDFTIASNASKLPEHLILTPSRVACWYSHLCVIQKIANSGDSVSIILEDDIDMERDIHAHLRHIWPNLPPDWDIVFLGHCWSNEALHPPLALAEHHYARIHKSVSPKCTHAYAVSRKGARRLLVHLRYPPFAFSRAIDQAIAWLVESGRLKSYSVVPSLVVQRKVSTSDVMVGKGTGSKWKDRLTNGILQDLETSESS
;
A
#
# COMPACT_ATOMS: atom_id res chain seq x y z
N MET A 1 30.18 -57.46 35.47
CA MET A 1 31.02 -56.56 34.63
C MET A 1 30.53 -55.11 34.78
N PRO A 2 31.37 -54.08 34.55
CA PRO A 2 31.21 -52.71 35.09
C PRO A 2 30.86 -51.66 33.97
N VAL A 3 30.79 -50.32 34.13
CA VAL A 3 31.43 -49.37 35.09
C VAL A 3 30.52 -48.18 35.50
N LYS A 4 30.45 -47.98 36.83
CA LYS A 4 30.35 -46.79 37.71
C LYS A 4 30.01 -45.36 37.22
N ILE A 5 29.33 -44.70 38.16
CA ILE A 5 28.84 -43.32 38.40
C ILE A 5 29.98 -42.25 38.59
N PRO A 6 29.73 -40.95 38.93
CA PRO A 6 30.44 -39.79 38.35
C PRO A 6 31.42 -39.11 39.33
N CYS A 7 31.95 -37.92 39.00
CA CYS A 7 32.57 -37.05 40.01
C CYS A 7 32.48 -35.54 39.69
N LEU A 8 32.74 -34.75 40.74
CA LEU A 8 32.49 -33.31 40.92
C LEU A 8 33.82 -32.51 40.99
N ILE A 9 33.71 -31.18 41.09
CA ILE A 9 34.69 -30.21 41.68
C ILE A 9 35.98 -29.93 40.89
N ALA A 10 36.16 -28.65 40.49
CA ALA A 10 37.13 -27.73 41.13
C ALA A 10 37.12 -26.32 40.54
N ARG A 11 36.91 -25.29 41.38
CA ARG A 11 37.44 -23.93 41.13
C ARG A 11 38.90 -23.89 41.59
N ARG A 12 39.76 -23.15 40.88
CA ARG A 12 40.86 -22.39 41.52
C ARG A 12 41.32 -21.24 40.65
N SER A 13 41.43 -20.06 41.26
CA SER A 13 41.97 -18.85 40.66
C SER A 13 43.50 -18.89 40.67
N VAL A 14 44.13 -18.25 39.68
CA VAL A 14 45.51 -17.74 39.81
C VAL A 14 45.51 -16.28 39.39
N LEU A 15 46.05 -15.46 40.29
CA LEU A 15 46.28 -14.03 40.13
C LEU A 15 47.65 -13.83 39.47
N LEU A 16 47.74 -12.96 38.45
CA LEU A 16 49.03 -12.39 38.03
C LEU A 16 48.89 -10.88 37.88
N LEU A 17 49.92 -10.15 38.32
CA LEU A 17 49.93 -8.69 38.49
C LEU A 17 50.76 -8.01 37.39
N LEU A 18 50.39 -6.76 37.07
CA LEU A 18 51.23 -5.73 36.39
C LEU A 18 51.54 -6.03 34.90
N VAL A 19 51.79 -5.07 34.00
CA VAL A 19 52.26 -3.67 34.16
C VAL A 19 51.43 -2.73 33.27
N ALA A 20 51.26 -1.47 33.68
CA ALA A 20 50.66 -0.41 32.86
C ALA A 20 51.70 0.22 31.92
N PHE A 21 51.33 0.42 30.64
CA PHE A 21 51.94 1.43 29.77
C PHE A 21 50.83 2.08 28.94
N GLY A 22 50.73 3.40 29.02
CA GLY A 22 49.63 4.14 28.38
C GLY A 22 49.96 4.54 26.94
N PHE A 23 48.93 4.59 26.11
CA PHE A 23 48.88 5.46 24.94
C PHE A 23 47.49 6.11 24.87
N PHE A 24 47.43 7.40 25.20
CA PHE A 24 46.29 8.24 24.84
C PHE A 24 46.30 8.40 23.31
N VAL A 25 45.26 7.92 22.63
CA VAL A 25 44.98 8.32 21.24
C VAL A 25 43.75 9.21 21.27
N LEU A 26 43.91 10.41 20.72
CA LEU A 26 42.95 11.51 20.74
C LEU A 26 41.73 11.16 19.88
N LEU A 27 40.53 11.24 20.46
CA LEU A 27 39.31 11.42 19.68
C LEU A 27 39.27 12.87 19.20
N PRO A 28 39.17 13.16 17.89
CA PRO A 28 39.00 14.53 17.44
C PRO A 28 37.58 15.00 17.76
N PHE A 29 37.46 15.92 18.71
CA PHE A 29 36.37 16.88 18.72
C PHE A 29 36.30 17.54 17.34
N TRP A 30 35.16 17.47 16.67
CA TRP A 30 34.85 18.38 15.56
C TRP A 30 33.83 19.41 16.03
N GLN A 31 34.18 20.68 15.80
CA GLN A 31 33.48 21.83 16.36
C GLN A 31 32.23 22.20 15.55
N ASN A 32 31.35 22.97 16.19
CA ASN A 32 30.30 23.75 15.52
C ASN A 32 30.81 24.42 14.24
N ALA A 33 30.30 23.98 13.09
CA ALA A 33 30.33 24.78 11.87
C ALA A 33 29.01 25.55 11.79
N ASN A 34 29.03 26.79 12.29
CA ASN A 34 27.95 27.75 12.09
C ASN A 34 28.00 28.23 10.63
N ASN A 35 27.51 27.40 9.70
CA ASN A 35 27.44 27.74 8.29
C ASN A 35 26.09 28.39 8.00
N ASN A 36 26.13 29.64 7.55
CA ASN A 36 24.95 30.34 7.03
C ASN A 36 24.30 29.49 5.93
N ILE A 37 23.12 28.94 6.23
CA ILE A 37 22.24 28.39 5.20
C ILE A 37 21.68 29.60 4.45
N HIS A 38 22.40 30.02 3.41
CA HIS A 38 21.76 30.72 2.31
C HIS A 38 20.74 29.74 1.73
N GLN A 39 19.48 29.98 2.05
CA GLN A 39 18.33 29.22 1.57
C GLN A 39 18.19 29.42 0.05
N THR A 40 18.87 28.56 -0.71
CA THR A 40 18.64 28.40 -2.15
C THR A 40 17.34 27.62 -2.32
N ASP A 41 16.23 28.36 -2.29
CA ASP A 41 14.84 27.87 -2.22
C ASP A 41 14.35 27.31 -3.58
N THR A 42 15.21 26.54 -4.27
CA THR A 42 15.10 26.27 -5.71
C THR A 42 15.36 24.80 -6.09
N ASP A 43 14.94 23.83 -5.26
CA ASP A 43 15.06 22.40 -5.61
C ASP A 43 13.72 21.63 -5.52
N SER A 44 13.38 20.99 -6.65
CA SER A 44 12.49 19.82 -6.83
C SER A 44 11.08 19.73 -6.18
N SER A 45 10.26 20.80 -6.14
CA SER A 45 8.86 20.69 -5.65
C SER A 45 7.87 19.84 -6.49
N LEU A 46 8.25 19.34 -7.68
CA LEU A 46 7.30 18.65 -8.58
C LEU A 46 6.67 17.37 -7.99
N GLY A 47 7.37 16.71 -7.06
CA GLY A 47 6.95 15.49 -6.36
C GLY A 47 6.59 15.70 -4.88
N LEU A 48 5.98 16.84 -4.55
CA LEU A 48 5.63 17.24 -3.18
C LEU A 48 6.82 17.36 -2.20
N GLY A 49 8.06 17.38 -2.73
CA GLY A 49 9.30 17.38 -1.94
C GLY A 49 9.58 16.08 -1.18
N VAL A 50 8.83 15.00 -1.43
CA VAL A 50 8.97 13.71 -0.73
C VAL A 50 8.95 12.48 -1.65
N ALA A 51 8.59 12.65 -2.92
CA ALA A 51 8.50 11.58 -3.90
C ALA A 51 9.25 11.92 -5.19
N ASP A 52 9.84 10.90 -5.82
CA ASP A 52 10.52 11.03 -7.11
C ASP A 52 9.52 11.07 -8.27
N ALA A 53 8.37 10.39 -8.10
CA ALA A 53 7.30 10.31 -9.07
C ALA A 53 5.89 10.35 -8.43
N ILE A 54 4.94 10.92 -9.17
CA ILE A 54 3.51 10.86 -8.86
C ILE A 54 2.78 10.19 -10.03
N TYR A 55 1.89 9.25 -9.72
CA TYR A 55 1.07 8.52 -10.68
C TYR A 55 -0.41 8.73 -10.40
N VAL A 56 -1.20 9.08 -11.42
CA VAL A 56 -2.67 9.24 -11.31
C VAL A 56 -3.37 8.13 -12.07
N ILE A 57 -4.08 7.26 -11.35
CA ILE A 57 -4.90 6.21 -11.93
C ILE A 57 -6.23 6.82 -12.34
N SER A 58 -6.52 6.80 -13.64
CA SER A 58 -7.74 7.40 -14.19
C SER A 58 -8.23 6.61 -15.40
N LEU A 59 -9.55 6.40 -15.53
CA LEU A 59 -10.11 5.84 -16.76
C LEU A 59 -9.89 6.82 -17.93
N PRO A 60 -9.45 6.37 -19.12
CA PRO A 60 -9.20 7.26 -20.27
C PRO A 60 -10.36 8.19 -20.64
N ALA A 61 -11.59 7.71 -20.44
CA ALA A 61 -12.83 8.43 -20.76
C ALA A 61 -13.28 9.45 -19.68
N ARG A 62 -12.66 9.47 -18.48
CA ARG A 62 -13.04 10.40 -17.39
C ARG A 62 -12.35 11.76 -17.56
N HIS A 63 -12.60 12.39 -18.71
CA HIS A 63 -12.11 13.73 -19.03
C HIS A 63 -12.61 14.79 -18.03
N ASP A 64 -13.78 14.56 -17.42
CA ASP A 64 -14.32 15.36 -16.32
C ASP A 64 -13.37 15.40 -15.11
N ARG A 65 -12.96 14.22 -14.63
CA ARG A 65 -12.06 14.09 -13.49
C ARG A 65 -10.63 14.49 -13.81
N ARG A 66 -10.11 14.11 -14.98
CA ARG A 66 -8.77 14.56 -15.43
C ARG A 66 -8.68 16.09 -15.52
N LYS A 67 -9.76 16.78 -15.92
CA LYS A 67 -9.80 18.26 -15.90
C LYS A 67 -9.68 18.84 -14.48
N ASP A 68 -10.37 18.25 -13.50
CA ASP A 68 -10.28 18.70 -12.11
C ASP A 68 -8.91 18.36 -11.50
N MET A 69 -8.35 17.20 -11.82
CA MET A 69 -6.98 16.83 -11.45
C MET A 69 -5.96 17.84 -12.01
N GLU A 70 -6.07 18.28 -13.28
CA GLU A 70 -5.17 19.31 -13.82
C GLU A 70 -5.26 20.66 -13.08
N LYS A 71 -6.43 21.04 -12.53
CA LYS A 71 -6.52 22.24 -11.66
C LYS A 71 -5.68 22.07 -10.40
N ILE A 72 -5.72 20.89 -9.76
CA ILE A 72 -4.90 20.56 -8.59
C ILE A 72 -3.42 20.60 -8.97
N ARG A 73 -3.04 19.94 -10.08
CA ARG A 73 -1.65 19.86 -10.55
C ARG A 73 -1.03 21.24 -10.76
N LEU A 74 -1.76 22.14 -11.43
CA LEU A 74 -1.31 23.50 -11.68
C LEU A 74 -1.25 24.33 -10.39
N SER A 75 -2.25 24.20 -9.52
CA SER A 75 -2.33 24.96 -8.26
C SER A 75 -1.22 24.61 -7.27
N LEU A 76 -0.79 23.33 -7.26
CA LEU A 76 0.27 22.82 -6.39
C LEU A 76 1.65 22.72 -7.07
N ASN A 77 1.79 23.18 -8.32
CA ASN A 77 3.00 23.08 -9.14
C ASN A 77 3.59 21.64 -9.19
N LEU A 78 2.76 20.66 -9.50
CA LEU A 78 3.12 19.24 -9.52
C LEU A 78 3.43 18.72 -10.93
N SER A 79 4.18 17.63 -10.99
CA SER A 79 4.29 16.77 -12.17
C SER A 79 3.80 15.37 -11.83
N TRP A 80 2.99 14.79 -12.71
CA TRP A 80 2.53 13.40 -12.56
C TRP A 80 2.37 12.71 -13.91
N THR A 81 2.37 11.38 -13.88
CA THR A 81 2.05 10.54 -15.03
C THR A 81 0.65 9.95 -14.85
N TYR A 82 -0.26 10.22 -15.78
CA TYR A 82 -1.51 9.46 -15.84
C TYR A 82 -1.22 8.01 -16.24
N VAL A 83 -1.86 7.07 -15.54
CA VAL A 83 -1.89 5.66 -15.91
C VAL A 83 -3.34 5.29 -16.19
N ASP A 84 -3.57 4.81 -17.40
CA ASP A 84 -4.89 4.48 -17.89
C ASP A 84 -5.45 3.26 -17.14
N ALA A 85 -6.50 3.51 -16.34
CA ALA A 85 -7.18 2.46 -15.58
C ALA A 85 -7.92 1.51 -16.53
N LEU A 86 -7.99 0.23 -16.15
CA LEU A 86 -8.72 -0.79 -16.89
C LEU A 86 -10.24 -0.55 -16.72
N PRO A 87 -11.02 -0.39 -17.82
CA PRO A 87 -12.48 -0.31 -17.71
C PRO A 87 -13.08 -1.63 -17.22
N SER A 88 -14.09 -1.56 -16.36
CA SER A 88 -14.77 -2.76 -15.81
C SER A 88 -15.44 -3.66 -16.86
N ALA A 89 -15.78 -3.09 -18.01
CA ALA A 89 -16.32 -3.80 -19.18
C ALA A 89 -15.24 -4.36 -20.13
N ASN A 90 -13.96 -4.20 -19.83
CA ASN A 90 -12.89 -4.74 -20.68
C ASN A 90 -12.90 -6.29 -20.64
N PRO A 91 -12.78 -6.99 -21.78
CA PRO A 91 -12.79 -8.46 -21.83
C PRO A 91 -11.77 -9.14 -20.89
N LEU A 92 -10.63 -8.50 -20.61
CA LEU A 92 -9.62 -8.99 -19.67
C LEU A 92 -10.19 -9.14 -18.24
N VAL A 93 -11.13 -8.30 -17.83
CA VAL A 93 -11.82 -8.42 -16.54
C VAL A 93 -12.69 -9.67 -16.49
N GLY A 94 -13.39 -9.98 -17.59
CA GLY A 94 -14.16 -11.22 -17.72
C GLY A 94 -13.27 -12.48 -17.70
N ILE A 95 -12.07 -12.39 -18.26
CA ILE A 95 -11.03 -13.44 -18.18
C ILE A 95 -10.56 -13.60 -16.72
N MET A 96 -10.20 -12.51 -16.03
CA MET A 96 -9.82 -12.51 -14.61
C MET A 96 -10.91 -13.12 -13.70
N MET A 97 -12.18 -12.76 -13.90
CA MET A 97 -13.28 -13.33 -13.12
C MET A 97 -13.42 -14.86 -13.30
N GLN A 98 -13.13 -15.39 -14.49
CA GLN A 98 -13.10 -16.84 -14.75
C GLN A 98 -11.91 -17.51 -14.05
N TRP A 99 -10.71 -16.93 -14.13
CA TRP A 99 -9.53 -17.40 -13.39
C TRP A 99 -9.81 -17.52 -11.89
N ILE A 100 -10.35 -16.46 -11.30
CA ILE A 100 -10.66 -16.37 -9.88
C ILE A 100 -11.68 -17.46 -9.49
N THR A 101 -12.68 -17.71 -10.33
CA THR A 101 -13.65 -18.80 -10.14
C THR A 101 -12.97 -20.18 -10.16
N LEU A 102 -12.09 -20.44 -11.13
CA LEU A 102 -11.35 -21.71 -11.22
C LEU A 102 -10.41 -21.95 -10.05
N VAL A 103 -9.65 -20.93 -9.64
CA VAL A 103 -8.70 -21.02 -8.51
C VAL A 103 -9.43 -21.30 -7.20
N ARG A 104 -10.61 -20.69 -6.99
CA ARG A 104 -11.42 -20.87 -5.77
C ARG A 104 -12.23 -22.18 -5.73
N ASN A 105 -12.53 -22.76 -6.89
CA ASN A 105 -13.21 -24.06 -6.98
C ASN A 105 -12.25 -25.25 -6.83
N ARG A 106 -10.93 -25.02 -6.80
CA ARG A 106 -9.93 -26.01 -6.36
C ARG A 106 -9.93 -26.06 -4.83
N PRO A 107 -9.91 -27.24 -4.19
CA PRO A 107 -10.11 -27.35 -2.74
C PRO A 107 -8.91 -26.74 -1.98
N PRO A 108 -9.13 -25.68 -1.16
CA PRO A 108 -8.06 -25.06 -0.40
C PRO A 108 -7.69 -25.87 0.84
N TYR A 109 -6.41 -25.87 1.19
CA TYR A 109 -5.94 -26.42 2.45
C TYR A 109 -4.90 -25.51 3.10
N LEU A 110 -5.17 -25.09 4.35
CA LEU A 110 -4.18 -24.40 5.18
C LEU A 110 -3.20 -25.45 5.72
N THR A 111 -1.98 -25.50 5.18
CA THR A 111 -0.93 -26.39 5.68
C THR A 111 -0.59 -26.05 7.13
N ARG A 112 -0.79 -27.01 8.03
CA ARG A 112 -0.06 -27.06 9.30
C ARG A 112 1.34 -27.62 9.02
N SER A 113 2.26 -27.46 9.99
CA SER A 113 3.69 -27.80 9.84
C SER A 113 4.00 -29.25 9.45
N ASP A 114 3.01 -30.15 9.59
CA ASP A 114 3.22 -31.60 9.58
C ASP A 114 2.55 -32.29 8.36
N ASP A 115 1.88 -31.53 7.48
CA ASP A 115 1.12 -32.09 6.36
C ASP A 115 1.97 -32.31 5.10
N SER A 116 1.93 -33.52 4.54
CA SER A 116 2.57 -33.83 3.25
C SER A 116 1.75 -33.29 2.06
N PRO A 117 2.39 -32.68 1.03
CA PRO A 117 1.68 -32.11 -0.10
C PRO A 117 1.01 -33.18 -0.96
N SER A 118 -0.27 -32.93 -1.30
CA SER A 118 -1.06 -33.75 -2.23
C SER A 118 -1.31 -32.95 -3.51
N PRO A 119 -1.16 -33.54 -4.71
CA PRO A 119 -1.29 -32.81 -5.98
C PRO A 119 -2.69 -32.24 -6.24
N ASP A 120 -3.72 -32.68 -5.51
CA ASP A 120 -5.10 -32.21 -5.63
C ASP A 120 -5.44 -31.03 -4.69
N LYS A 121 -4.49 -30.54 -3.89
CA LYS A 121 -4.72 -29.50 -2.87
C LYS A 121 -3.87 -28.25 -3.10
N THR A 122 -4.45 -27.07 -2.97
CA THR A 122 -3.71 -25.80 -2.95
C THR A 122 -3.34 -25.41 -1.52
N SER A 123 -2.05 -25.47 -1.20
CA SER A 123 -1.49 -24.97 0.06
C SER A 123 -1.38 -23.45 0.05
N PHE A 124 -1.92 -22.79 1.08
CA PHE A 124 -1.68 -21.35 1.29
C PHE A 124 -0.42 -21.14 2.15
N SER A 125 0.59 -20.50 1.57
CA SER A 125 1.79 -20.01 2.25
C SER A 125 2.20 -18.69 1.63
N TRP A 126 2.35 -17.63 2.43
CA TRP A 126 2.76 -16.34 1.91
C TRP A 126 4.14 -16.42 1.23
N PRO A 127 4.33 -15.84 0.04
CA PRO A 127 5.64 -15.76 -0.61
C PRO A 127 6.64 -14.97 0.23
N GLU A 128 7.92 -15.31 0.08
CA GLU A 128 9.02 -14.54 0.68
C GLU A 128 9.12 -13.13 0.07
N ASP A 129 9.73 -12.21 0.83
CA ASP A 129 9.92 -10.84 0.39
C ASP A 129 10.96 -10.74 -0.74
N ALA A 130 10.51 -10.30 -1.92
CA ALA A 130 11.35 -10.17 -3.12
C ALA A 130 12.32 -8.97 -3.12
N GLU A 131 12.96 -8.68 -1.98
CA GLU A 131 13.96 -7.61 -1.87
C GLU A 131 15.19 -7.88 -2.77
N THR A 132 15.48 -9.15 -3.07
CA THR A 132 16.67 -9.59 -3.81
C THR A 132 16.41 -10.10 -5.23
N MET A 133 15.15 -10.18 -5.67
CA MET A 133 14.82 -10.63 -7.03
C MET A 133 15.18 -9.57 -8.08
N ASN A 134 15.31 -9.97 -9.35
CA ASN A 134 15.54 -9.05 -10.48
C ASN A 134 14.28 -8.17 -10.77
N GLU A 135 14.15 -7.69 -12.02
CA GLU A 135 12.90 -7.12 -12.51
C GLU A 135 11.74 -8.08 -12.22
N LEU A 136 10.66 -7.56 -11.64
CA LEU A 136 9.48 -8.34 -11.33
C LEU A 136 8.50 -8.24 -12.50
N ASP A 137 8.43 -9.30 -13.31
CA ASP A 137 7.41 -9.44 -14.36
C ASP A 137 6.01 -9.16 -13.83
N PHE A 138 5.07 -8.77 -14.71
CA PHE A 138 3.70 -8.48 -14.27
C PHE A 138 2.93 -9.75 -13.89
N TRP A 139 3.18 -10.85 -14.61
CA TRP A 139 2.73 -12.19 -14.29
C TRP A 139 3.87 -13.15 -14.60
N ASN A 140 4.47 -13.75 -13.56
CA ASN A 140 5.29 -14.93 -13.78
C ASN A 140 4.32 -16.03 -14.21
N VAL A 141 4.59 -16.66 -15.36
CA VAL A 141 3.55 -17.38 -16.12
C VAL A 141 2.98 -18.54 -15.31
N ASP A 142 3.83 -19.21 -14.53
CA ASP A 142 3.43 -20.09 -13.42
C ASP A 142 3.35 -19.25 -12.13
N PRO A 143 2.17 -19.16 -11.47
CA PRO A 143 1.40 -20.33 -11.04
C PRO A 143 -0.08 -20.28 -11.43
N TRP A 144 -0.45 -19.43 -12.39
CA TRP A 144 -1.82 -19.40 -12.90
C TRP A 144 -2.08 -20.65 -13.75
N PRO A 145 -3.30 -21.24 -13.75
CA PRO A 145 -3.59 -22.39 -14.61
C PRO A 145 -3.49 -22.01 -16.11
N SER A 146 -3.95 -22.88 -17.01
CA SER A 146 -4.27 -22.48 -18.39
C SER A 146 -5.78 -22.33 -18.58
N LEU A 147 -6.22 -21.29 -19.30
CA LEU A 147 -7.62 -21.13 -19.75
C LEU A 147 -7.85 -21.69 -21.16
N PHE A 148 -6.81 -22.18 -21.84
CA PHE A 148 -6.98 -22.82 -23.14
C PHE A 148 -7.94 -24.01 -23.02
N GLY A 149 -9.06 -23.94 -23.76
CA GLY A 149 -10.10 -24.98 -23.77
C GLY A 149 -11.18 -24.86 -22.67
N VAL A 150 -11.10 -23.89 -21.75
CA VAL A 150 -12.17 -23.64 -20.79
C VAL A 150 -13.31 -22.85 -21.47
N PRO A 151 -14.56 -23.33 -21.47
CA PRO A 151 -15.68 -22.59 -22.05
C PRO A 151 -15.94 -21.30 -21.27
N ILE A 152 -16.04 -20.18 -21.98
CA ILE A 152 -16.41 -18.90 -21.37
C ILE A 152 -17.86 -18.99 -20.87
N SER A 153 -18.05 -19.05 -19.55
CA SER A 153 -19.39 -19.00 -18.97
C SER A 153 -20.03 -17.64 -19.27
N SER A 154 -21.17 -17.66 -19.95
CA SER A 154 -21.98 -16.46 -20.21
C SER A 154 -22.67 -15.90 -18.95
N SER A 155 -22.66 -16.64 -17.84
CA SER A 155 -23.11 -16.15 -16.54
C SER A 155 -22.00 -16.29 -15.49
N LEU A 156 -21.36 -15.16 -15.16
CA LEU A 156 -20.48 -15.06 -14.00
C LEU A 156 -21.35 -14.83 -12.77
N GLN A 157 -21.40 -15.81 -11.89
CA GLN A 157 -22.07 -15.67 -10.59
C GLN A 157 -21.31 -14.63 -9.72
N PRO A 158 -22.00 -13.90 -8.82
CA PRO A 158 -21.32 -13.03 -7.87
C PRO A 158 -20.30 -13.81 -7.04
N LEU A 159 -19.07 -13.31 -6.98
CA LEU A 159 -17.99 -13.92 -6.20
C LEU A 159 -17.94 -13.27 -4.81
N ALA A 160 -17.87 -14.05 -3.74
CA ALA A 160 -17.70 -13.53 -2.39
C ALA A 160 -16.27 -13.03 -2.16
N SER A 161 -16.07 -11.89 -1.53
CA SER A 161 -14.75 -11.45 -1.07
C SER A 161 -14.24 -12.35 0.06
N ALA A 162 -12.94 -12.61 0.10
CA ALA A 162 -12.30 -13.26 1.23
C ALA A 162 -12.22 -12.31 2.43
N THR A 163 -12.50 -12.82 3.63
CA THR A 163 -12.49 -12.06 4.90
C THR A 163 -11.18 -12.18 5.68
N GLN A 164 -10.35 -13.16 5.35
CA GLN A 164 -9.00 -13.43 5.89
C GLN A 164 -8.12 -13.94 4.74
N ASP A 165 -6.96 -14.57 4.97
CA ASP A 165 -6.04 -15.08 3.93
C ASP A 165 -6.77 -15.76 2.74
N PHE A 166 -7.59 -16.78 3.00
CA PHE A 166 -8.43 -17.45 1.98
C PHE A 166 -9.87 -17.77 2.43
N THR A 167 -10.34 -17.18 3.53
CA THR A 167 -11.68 -17.48 4.08
C THR A 167 -12.78 -16.82 3.22
N ILE A 168 -13.41 -17.61 2.34
CA ILE A 168 -14.45 -17.16 1.39
C ILE A 168 -15.80 -17.79 1.76
N ALA A 169 -16.87 -16.99 1.78
CA ALA A 169 -18.22 -17.48 2.06
C ALA A 169 -18.80 -18.29 0.88
N SER A 170 -19.47 -19.40 1.19
CA SER A 170 -20.05 -20.33 0.20
C SER A 170 -21.28 -19.79 -0.55
N ASN A 171 -21.88 -18.70 -0.08
CA ASN A 171 -23.05 -18.08 -0.71
C ASN A 171 -22.87 -16.55 -0.79
N ALA A 172 -22.41 -16.07 -1.95
CA ALA A 172 -22.20 -14.65 -2.19
C ALA A 172 -23.52 -13.85 -2.23
N SER A 173 -24.62 -14.44 -2.71
CA SER A 173 -25.90 -13.76 -2.96
C SER A 173 -26.58 -13.17 -1.72
N LYS A 174 -26.13 -13.55 -0.51
CA LYS A 174 -26.63 -13.03 0.77
C LYS A 174 -25.67 -12.03 1.44
N LEU A 175 -24.51 -11.77 0.86
CA LEU A 175 -23.52 -10.87 1.44
C LEU A 175 -23.87 -9.39 1.19
N PRO A 176 -23.48 -8.47 2.08
CA PRO A 176 -23.54 -7.04 1.81
C PRO A 176 -22.64 -6.68 0.61
N GLU A 177 -22.99 -5.62 -0.12
CA GLU A 177 -22.32 -5.20 -1.36
C GLU A 177 -20.79 -5.15 -1.23
N HIS A 178 -20.26 -4.65 -0.11
CA HIS A 178 -18.81 -4.49 0.09
C HIS A 178 -18.03 -5.81 0.23
N LEU A 179 -18.73 -6.94 0.37
CA LEU A 179 -18.17 -8.29 0.36
C LEU A 179 -18.46 -9.05 -0.95
N ILE A 180 -18.91 -8.36 -2.00
CA ILE A 180 -19.02 -8.92 -3.36
C ILE A 180 -17.82 -8.46 -4.19
N LEU A 181 -17.08 -9.40 -4.77
CA LEU A 181 -16.08 -9.09 -5.78
C LEU A 181 -16.76 -8.84 -7.12
N THR A 182 -16.76 -7.59 -7.56
CA THR A 182 -17.39 -7.12 -8.80
C THR A 182 -16.35 -6.95 -9.92
N PRO A 183 -16.77 -6.93 -11.20
CA PRO A 183 -15.87 -6.60 -12.32
C PRO A 183 -15.11 -5.29 -12.11
N SER A 184 -15.76 -4.23 -11.60
CA SER A 184 -15.08 -2.97 -11.31
C SER A 184 -14.03 -3.07 -10.19
N ARG A 185 -14.24 -3.92 -9.17
CA ARG A 185 -13.23 -4.15 -8.12
C ARG A 185 -12.02 -4.92 -8.64
N VAL A 186 -12.23 -5.88 -9.54
CA VAL A 186 -11.15 -6.59 -10.24
C VAL A 186 -10.38 -5.64 -11.16
N ALA A 187 -11.09 -4.77 -11.89
CA ALA A 187 -10.47 -3.79 -12.78
C ALA A 187 -9.68 -2.70 -12.02
N CYS A 188 -10.21 -2.24 -10.88
CA CYS A 188 -9.51 -1.36 -9.94
C CYS A 188 -8.23 -2.03 -9.39
N TRP A 189 -8.32 -3.27 -8.89
CA TRP A 189 -7.14 -4.04 -8.45
C TRP A 189 -6.07 -4.12 -9.54
N TYR A 190 -6.46 -4.51 -10.76
CA TYR A 190 -5.54 -4.61 -11.89
C TYR A 190 -4.84 -3.27 -12.17
N SER A 191 -5.60 -2.17 -12.16
CA SER A 191 -5.08 -0.82 -12.43
C SER A 191 -4.04 -0.38 -11.38
N HIS A 192 -4.31 -0.61 -10.10
CA HIS A 192 -3.33 -0.36 -9.02
C HIS A 192 -2.11 -1.27 -9.16
N LEU A 193 -2.32 -2.55 -9.49
CA LEU A 193 -1.23 -3.51 -9.64
C LEU A 193 -0.26 -3.13 -10.78
N CYS A 194 -0.75 -2.57 -11.89
CA CYS A 194 0.10 -2.04 -12.97
C CYS A 194 1.02 -0.90 -12.48
N VAL A 195 0.49 0.04 -11.69
CA VAL A 195 1.30 1.15 -11.14
C VAL A 195 2.30 0.64 -10.11
N ILE A 196 1.86 -0.24 -9.21
CA ILE A 196 2.73 -0.89 -8.21
C ILE A 196 3.86 -1.66 -8.90
N GLN A 197 3.60 -2.37 -10.00
CA GLN A 197 4.64 -3.07 -10.76
C GLN A 197 5.63 -2.09 -11.41
N LYS A 198 5.13 -1.00 -12.02
CA LYS A 198 6.00 0.04 -12.59
C LYS A 198 6.97 0.61 -11.55
N ILE A 199 6.50 0.89 -10.33
CA ILE A 199 7.33 1.41 -9.23
C ILE A 199 8.28 0.33 -8.68
N ALA A 200 7.82 -0.91 -8.57
CA ALA A 200 8.66 -2.04 -8.12
C ALA A 200 9.89 -2.29 -9.02
N ASN A 201 9.80 -1.88 -10.29
CA ASN A 201 10.83 -2.02 -11.32
C ASN A 201 11.54 -0.69 -11.67
N SER A 202 11.04 0.48 -11.25
CA SER A 202 11.69 1.77 -11.52
C SER A 202 12.93 2.01 -10.65
N GLY A 203 13.64 3.11 -10.89
CA GLY A 203 14.73 3.58 -10.03
C GLY A 203 14.27 4.44 -8.85
N ASP A 204 12.98 4.78 -8.80
CA ASP A 204 12.39 5.71 -7.83
C ASP A 204 12.48 5.12 -6.42
N SER A 205 12.88 5.91 -5.43
CA SER A 205 12.90 5.50 -4.03
C SER A 205 11.51 5.60 -3.40
N VAL A 206 10.77 6.66 -3.75
CA VAL A 206 9.42 6.93 -3.28
C VAL A 206 8.54 7.34 -4.46
N SER A 207 7.33 6.77 -4.51
CA SER A 207 6.30 7.17 -5.46
C SER A 207 4.96 7.41 -4.77
N ILE A 208 4.19 8.37 -5.25
CA ILE A 208 2.81 8.62 -4.80
C ILE A 208 1.84 8.12 -5.87
N ILE A 209 0.78 7.44 -5.43
CA ILE A 209 -0.30 6.93 -6.26
C ILE A 209 -1.59 7.62 -5.82
N LEU A 210 -2.28 8.21 -6.79
CA LEU A 210 -3.54 8.95 -6.63
C LEU A 210 -4.63 8.31 -7.51
N GLU A 211 -5.88 8.32 -7.04
CA GLU A 211 -7.06 8.14 -7.89
C GLU A 211 -7.52 9.50 -8.45
N ASP A 212 -8.43 9.50 -9.44
CA ASP A 212 -8.82 10.72 -10.18
C ASP A 212 -9.96 11.53 -9.54
N ASP A 213 -10.48 11.12 -8.38
CA ASP A 213 -11.60 11.74 -7.68
C ASP A 213 -11.21 12.42 -6.35
N ILE A 214 -9.99 12.94 -6.24
CA ILE A 214 -9.47 13.57 -5.01
C ILE A 214 -9.59 15.10 -4.95
N ASP A 215 -9.44 15.65 -3.73
CA ASP A 215 -8.97 17.01 -3.46
C ASP A 215 -7.78 16.95 -2.48
N MET A 216 -6.95 17.99 -2.43
CA MET A 216 -5.70 18.05 -1.64
C MET A 216 -5.62 19.34 -0.81
N GLU A 217 -5.00 19.28 0.38
CA GLU A 217 -4.70 20.51 1.15
C GLU A 217 -3.79 21.44 0.33
N ARG A 218 -4.11 22.74 0.35
CA ARG A 218 -3.37 23.78 -0.40
C ARG A 218 -1.91 23.92 0.01
N ASP A 219 -1.59 23.63 1.28
CA ASP A 219 -0.26 23.72 1.89
C ASP A 219 0.38 22.33 2.13
N ILE A 220 -0.11 21.28 1.44
CA ILE A 220 0.39 19.91 1.56
C ILE A 220 1.93 19.77 1.47
N HIS A 221 2.61 20.61 0.67
CA HIS A 221 4.08 20.67 0.61
C HIS A 221 4.73 20.96 1.96
N ALA A 222 4.18 21.91 2.72
CA ALA A 222 4.68 22.29 4.03
C ALA A 222 4.39 21.21 5.08
N HIS A 223 3.18 20.62 5.02
CA HIS A 223 2.82 19.48 5.87
C HIS A 223 3.76 18.30 5.66
N LEU A 224 3.91 17.83 4.42
CA LEU A 224 4.75 16.67 4.11
C LEU A 224 6.21 16.93 4.48
N ARG A 225 6.79 18.07 4.11
CA ARG A 225 8.16 18.46 4.50
C ARG A 225 8.41 18.37 6.01
N HIS A 226 7.43 18.73 6.83
CA HIS A 226 7.56 18.64 8.29
C HIS A 226 7.38 17.22 8.83
N ILE A 227 6.37 16.47 8.35
CA ILE A 227 6.03 15.18 8.96
C ILE A 227 6.88 14.01 8.43
N TRP A 228 7.33 14.06 7.17
CA TRP A 228 8.04 12.96 6.50
C TRP A 228 9.32 12.49 7.20
N PRO A 229 10.18 13.36 7.78
CA PRO A 229 11.38 12.95 8.50
C PRO A 229 11.13 12.07 9.73
N ASN A 230 9.87 11.96 10.20
CA ASN A 230 9.50 11.12 11.35
C ASN A 230 9.16 9.67 10.94
N LEU A 231 9.19 9.32 9.65
CA LEU A 231 8.98 7.96 9.17
C LEU A 231 10.19 7.07 9.49
N PRO A 232 10.01 5.83 10.01
CA PRO A 232 11.10 4.89 10.20
C PRO A 232 11.69 4.47 8.83
N PRO A 233 13.01 4.32 8.68
CA PRO A 233 13.68 4.20 7.38
C PRO A 233 13.30 2.95 6.56
N ASP A 234 12.56 2.02 7.15
CA ASP A 234 12.12 0.75 6.56
C ASP A 234 10.59 0.69 6.31
N TRP A 235 9.93 1.85 6.18
CA TRP A 235 8.51 1.96 5.86
C TRP A 235 8.16 1.44 4.44
N ASP A 236 6.96 0.87 4.30
CA ASP A 236 6.48 0.31 3.02
C ASP A 236 5.46 1.22 2.33
N ILE A 237 4.47 1.71 3.08
CA ILE A 237 3.32 2.46 2.56
C ILE A 237 2.86 3.53 3.56
N VAL A 238 2.58 4.74 3.07
CA VAL A 238 2.03 5.86 3.84
C VAL A 238 0.73 6.34 3.20
N PHE A 239 -0.39 6.24 3.92
CA PHE A 239 -1.66 6.78 3.43
C PHE A 239 -1.71 8.29 3.64
N LEU A 240 -1.84 9.04 2.55
CA LEU A 240 -2.01 10.51 2.58
C LEU A 240 -3.47 10.90 2.85
N GLY A 241 -4.39 9.97 2.55
CA GLY A 241 -5.69 9.90 3.17
C GLY A 241 -6.24 8.48 3.14
N HIS A 242 -7.21 8.20 3.99
CA HIS A 242 -7.80 6.88 4.16
C HIS A 242 -9.26 6.97 4.62
N CYS A 243 -9.91 5.81 4.69
CA CYS A 243 -11.30 5.64 5.11
C CYS A 243 -11.44 4.50 6.12
N TRP A 244 -12.55 4.52 6.87
CA TRP A 244 -13.04 3.38 7.67
C TRP A 244 -12.13 2.92 8.82
N SER A 245 -11.23 3.79 9.27
CA SER A 245 -10.35 3.65 10.43
C SER A 245 -10.06 5.03 11.01
N ASN A 246 -9.59 5.10 12.25
CA ASN A 246 -9.15 6.33 12.89
C ASN A 246 -7.78 6.08 13.55
N GLU A 247 -6.72 6.25 12.77
CA GLU A 247 -5.37 5.88 13.19
C GLU A 247 -4.81 6.85 14.27
N ALA A 248 -5.47 8.00 14.54
CA ALA A 248 -5.14 8.87 15.68
C ALA A 248 -5.49 8.28 17.05
N LEU A 249 -6.14 7.11 17.11
CA LEU A 249 -6.25 6.30 18.32
C LEU A 249 -4.89 5.71 18.76
N HIS A 250 -3.89 5.69 17.86
CA HIS A 250 -2.52 5.29 18.16
C HIS A 250 -1.63 6.52 18.42
N PRO A 251 -0.57 6.42 19.24
CA PRO A 251 0.37 7.52 19.43
C PRO A 251 1.00 7.97 18.10
N PRO A 252 1.19 9.29 17.88
CA PRO A 252 1.93 9.77 16.72
C PRO A 252 3.42 9.39 16.86
N LEU A 253 4.11 9.22 15.73
CA LEU A 253 5.54 8.86 15.72
C LEU A 253 6.44 9.94 16.34
N ALA A 254 6.01 11.20 16.26
CA ALA A 254 6.68 12.33 16.90
C ALA A 254 5.67 13.26 17.57
N LEU A 255 6.04 13.78 18.74
CA LEU A 255 5.27 14.78 19.47
C LEU A 255 5.59 16.18 18.92
N ALA A 256 4.99 16.53 17.79
CA ALA A 256 5.09 17.88 17.22
C ALA A 256 4.03 18.80 17.87
N GLU A 257 4.47 19.81 18.62
CA GLU A 257 3.57 20.68 19.42
C GLU A 257 2.72 21.65 18.58
N HIS A 258 3.08 21.92 17.31
CA HIS A 258 2.48 22.98 16.50
C HIS A 258 2.05 22.57 15.07
N HIS A 259 1.91 21.27 14.78
CA HIS A 259 1.56 20.79 13.44
C HIS A 259 0.21 20.06 13.43
N TYR A 260 -0.67 20.47 12.52
CA TYR A 260 -2.05 19.98 12.41
C TYR A 260 -2.12 18.51 11.99
N ALA A 261 -1.34 18.13 10.98
CA ALA A 261 -1.17 16.75 10.54
C ALA A 261 -0.01 16.03 11.27
N ARG A 262 -0.22 14.75 11.59
CA ARG A 262 0.75 13.87 12.26
C ARG A 262 0.77 12.50 11.57
N ILE A 263 1.87 11.76 11.73
CA ILE A 263 1.99 10.39 11.25
C ILE A 263 1.71 9.42 12.39
N HIS A 264 0.80 8.48 12.14
CA HIS A 264 0.42 7.40 13.05
C HIS A 264 0.73 6.05 12.39
N LYS A 265 0.98 5.02 13.20
CA LYS A 265 1.03 3.64 12.68
C LYS A 265 -0.37 3.21 12.27
N SER A 266 -0.49 2.65 11.06
CA SER A 266 -1.75 2.12 10.53
C SER A 266 -2.13 0.78 11.16
N VAL A 267 -3.43 0.52 11.29
CA VAL A 267 -4.00 -0.79 11.65
C VAL A 267 -4.86 -1.37 10.53
N SER A 268 -5.81 -0.59 9.99
CA SER A 268 -6.68 -1.04 8.89
C SER A 268 -7.16 0.15 8.01
N PRO A 269 -6.25 0.92 7.40
CA PRO A 269 -6.60 1.95 6.42
C PRO A 269 -7.24 1.32 5.18
N LYS A 270 -8.39 1.87 4.77
CA LYS A 270 -9.11 1.52 3.53
C LYS A 270 -9.23 2.76 2.64
N CYS A 271 -9.84 2.60 1.46
CA CYS A 271 -9.65 3.49 0.30
C CYS A 271 -8.19 3.51 -0.20
N THR A 272 -8.01 3.74 -1.50
CA THR A 272 -6.70 3.78 -2.16
C THR A 272 -6.47 5.08 -2.91
N HIS A 273 -7.29 6.10 -2.60
CA HIS A 273 -7.37 7.36 -3.34
C HIS A 273 -6.10 8.20 -3.27
N ALA A 274 -5.30 8.07 -2.21
CA ALA A 274 -4.00 8.72 -2.10
C ALA A 274 -3.07 8.01 -1.10
N TYR A 275 -2.01 7.38 -1.61
CA TYR A 275 -0.97 6.75 -0.80
C TYR A 275 0.41 6.88 -1.46
N ALA A 276 1.43 7.02 -0.63
CA ALA A 276 2.82 6.89 -1.03
C ALA A 276 3.32 5.47 -0.75
N VAL A 277 4.25 5.00 -1.57
CA VAL A 277 4.86 3.67 -1.44
C VAL A 277 6.37 3.80 -1.65
N SER A 278 7.15 3.13 -0.80
CA SER A 278 8.59 2.99 -1.02
C SER A 278 8.84 1.93 -2.08
N ARG A 279 9.97 1.97 -2.79
CA ARG A 279 10.30 0.93 -3.79
C ARG A 279 10.22 -0.48 -3.20
N LYS A 280 10.70 -0.64 -1.97
CA LYS A 280 10.62 -1.88 -1.17
C LYS A 280 9.18 -2.28 -0.89
N GLY A 281 8.35 -1.34 -0.43
CA GLY A 281 6.92 -1.56 -0.22
C GLY A 281 6.18 -1.95 -1.51
N ALA A 282 6.53 -1.35 -2.65
CA ALA A 282 5.94 -1.66 -3.95
C ALA A 282 6.29 -3.09 -4.40
N ARG A 283 7.54 -3.53 -4.21
CA ARG A 283 7.95 -4.92 -4.47
C ARG A 283 7.23 -5.92 -3.56
N ARG A 284 7.12 -5.62 -2.25
CA ARG A 284 6.38 -6.46 -1.29
C ARG A 284 4.90 -6.55 -1.66
N LEU A 285 4.24 -5.42 -1.93
CA LEU A 285 2.86 -5.35 -2.42
C LEU A 285 2.67 -6.16 -3.69
N LEU A 286 3.52 -5.98 -4.70
CA LEU A 286 3.43 -6.68 -5.98
C LEU A 286 3.39 -8.19 -5.80
N VAL A 287 4.33 -8.73 -5.01
CA VAL A 287 4.45 -10.17 -4.74
C VAL A 287 3.22 -10.71 -4.01
N HIS A 288 2.76 -10.02 -2.96
CA HIS A 288 1.59 -10.43 -2.19
C HIS A 288 0.29 -10.35 -3.02
N LEU A 289 0.07 -9.25 -3.75
CA LEU A 289 -1.12 -9.00 -4.57
C LEU A 289 -1.20 -9.87 -5.83
N ARG A 290 -0.14 -10.60 -6.17
CA ARG A 290 -0.07 -11.57 -7.29
C ARG A 290 -0.09 -13.03 -6.85
N TYR A 291 0.09 -13.32 -5.57
CA TYR A 291 0.05 -14.68 -5.03
C TYR A 291 -1.33 -15.30 -5.29
N PRO A 292 -1.48 -16.36 -6.13
CA PRO A 292 -2.78 -16.71 -6.71
C PRO A 292 -3.94 -16.98 -5.73
N PRO A 293 -3.72 -17.57 -4.54
CA PRO A 293 -4.77 -17.66 -3.52
C PRO A 293 -5.25 -16.29 -3.01
N PHE A 294 -4.37 -15.30 -2.89
CA PHE A 294 -4.72 -13.96 -2.37
C PHE A 294 -5.11 -12.95 -3.45
N ALA A 295 -4.54 -13.09 -4.65
CA ALA A 295 -4.75 -12.18 -5.78
C ALA A 295 -6.22 -12.13 -6.19
N PHE A 296 -6.77 -10.92 -6.28
CA PHE A 296 -8.21 -10.67 -6.50
C PHE A 296 -9.12 -11.44 -5.52
N SER A 297 -8.66 -11.70 -4.29
CA SER A 297 -9.49 -12.34 -3.26
C SER A 297 -10.61 -11.42 -2.76
N ARG A 298 -10.44 -10.09 -2.85
CA ARG A 298 -11.34 -9.03 -2.36
C ARG A 298 -11.09 -7.72 -3.14
N ALA A 299 -11.66 -6.59 -2.70
CA ALA A 299 -11.29 -5.28 -3.24
C ALA A 299 -9.84 -4.91 -2.90
N ILE A 300 -9.18 -4.05 -3.71
CA ILE A 300 -7.75 -3.74 -3.52
C ILE A 300 -7.47 -3.03 -2.18
N ASP A 301 -8.33 -2.10 -1.78
CA ASP A 301 -8.25 -1.42 -0.49
C ASP A 301 -8.35 -2.40 0.68
N GLN A 302 -9.29 -3.35 0.62
CA GLN A 302 -9.45 -4.41 1.61
C GLN A 302 -8.27 -5.40 1.63
N ALA A 303 -7.60 -5.61 0.50
CA ALA A 303 -6.41 -6.45 0.43
C ALA A 303 -5.19 -5.76 1.05
N ILE A 304 -4.96 -4.48 0.74
CA ILE A 304 -3.89 -3.70 1.37
C ILE A 304 -4.16 -3.58 2.87
N ALA A 305 -5.40 -3.27 3.30
CA ALA A 305 -5.79 -3.25 4.71
C ALA A 305 -5.47 -4.58 5.41
N TRP A 306 -5.79 -5.73 4.80
CA TRP A 306 -5.46 -7.05 5.35
C TRP A 306 -3.95 -7.29 5.44
N LEU A 307 -3.16 -6.84 4.46
CA LEU A 307 -1.70 -6.93 4.53
C LEU A 307 -1.10 -6.03 5.64
N VAL A 308 -1.74 -4.90 5.98
CA VAL A 308 -1.38 -4.09 7.15
C VAL A 308 -1.76 -4.79 8.45
N GLU A 309 -3.03 -5.16 8.62
CA GLU A 309 -3.59 -5.78 9.84
C GLU A 309 -2.85 -7.07 10.20
N SER A 310 -2.52 -7.88 9.19
CA SER A 310 -1.82 -9.16 9.35
C SER A 310 -0.30 -9.03 9.49
N GLY A 311 0.25 -7.81 9.53
CA GLY A 311 1.66 -7.52 9.83
C GLY A 311 2.64 -7.65 8.66
N ARG A 312 2.16 -7.73 7.43
CA ARG A 312 3.00 -7.84 6.22
C ARG A 312 3.49 -6.49 5.70
N LEU A 313 2.77 -5.40 5.99
CA LEU A 313 3.19 -4.06 5.57
C LEU A 313 3.51 -3.17 6.77
N LYS A 314 4.69 -2.53 6.74
CA LYS A 314 5.06 -1.43 7.63
C LYS A 314 4.36 -0.16 7.17
N SER A 315 3.10 -0.04 7.58
CA SER A 315 2.20 1.02 7.14
C SER A 315 2.02 2.13 8.17
N TYR A 316 1.93 3.35 7.65
CA TYR A 316 1.62 4.56 8.41
C TYR A 316 0.50 5.34 7.71
N SER A 317 -0.18 6.20 8.45
CA SER A 317 -1.25 7.06 7.96
C SER A 317 -1.06 8.48 8.47
N VAL A 318 -1.28 9.46 7.58
CA VAL A 318 -1.35 10.86 7.97
C VAL A 318 -2.74 11.16 8.54
N VAL A 319 -2.79 11.81 9.70
CA VAL A 319 -4.06 12.20 10.37
C VAL A 319 -3.98 13.67 10.83
N PRO A 320 -4.98 14.52 10.52
CA PRO A 320 -6.05 14.28 9.55
C PRO A 320 -5.50 14.08 8.12
N SER A 321 -6.33 13.56 7.21
CA SER A 321 -5.90 13.31 5.83
C SER A 321 -5.53 14.60 5.10
N LEU A 322 -4.40 14.59 4.39
CA LEU A 322 -3.98 15.70 3.52
C LEU A 322 -4.59 15.61 2.11
N VAL A 323 -5.20 14.47 1.78
CA VAL A 323 -5.85 14.19 0.50
C VAL A 323 -7.14 13.42 0.75
N VAL A 324 -8.28 13.88 0.23
CA VAL A 324 -9.60 13.26 0.46
C VAL A 324 -10.29 12.88 -0.85
N GLN A 325 -11.07 11.81 -0.83
CA GLN A 325 -11.96 11.45 -1.93
C GLN A 325 -13.17 12.41 -2.00
N ARG A 326 -13.29 13.15 -3.11
CA ARG A 326 -14.45 13.99 -3.46
C ARG A 326 -15.65 13.12 -3.79
N LYS A 327 -16.84 13.57 -3.39
CA LYS A 327 -18.10 12.82 -3.54
C LYS A 327 -19.11 13.53 -4.43
N VAL A 328 -18.58 14.12 -5.49
CA VAL A 328 -19.30 14.98 -6.44
C VAL A 328 -19.82 14.23 -7.68
N SER A 329 -19.32 13.01 -7.94
CA SER A 329 -19.74 12.20 -9.10
C SER A 329 -19.96 10.73 -8.72
N THR A 330 -20.69 9.99 -9.56
CA THR A 330 -20.89 8.54 -9.39
C THR A 330 -19.57 7.79 -9.41
N SER A 331 -19.40 6.85 -8.48
CA SER A 331 -18.24 5.94 -8.42
C SER A 331 -18.30 4.90 -9.54
N ASP A 332 -17.16 4.62 -10.17
CA ASP A 332 -17.03 3.58 -11.20
C ASP A 332 -16.79 2.18 -10.59
N VAL A 333 -16.52 2.11 -9.27
CA VAL A 333 -16.15 0.90 -8.52
C VAL A 333 -17.30 0.33 -7.68
N MET A 334 -18.09 1.19 -7.03
CA MET A 334 -19.23 0.80 -6.21
C MET A 334 -20.45 0.43 -7.05
N VAL A 335 -21.26 -0.54 -6.60
CA VAL A 335 -22.50 -0.91 -7.30
C VAL A 335 -23.61 0.12 -7.02
N GLY A 336 -24.14 0.73 -8.07
CA GLY A 336 -25.28 1.65 -8.02
C GLY A 336 -24.90 3.11 -8.29
N LYS A 337 -25.89 4.00 -8.39
CA LYS A 337 -25.70 5.44 -8.70
C LYS A 337 -25.24 6.26 -7.48
N GLY A 338 -24.28 5.74 -6.71
CA GLY A 338 -23.78 6.38 -5.49
C GLY A 338 -22.44 7.11 -5.69
N THR A 339 -22.18 8.15 -4.89
CA THR A 339 -20.93 8.93 -4.91
C THR A 339 -19.83 8.30 -4.03
N GLY A 340 -19.72 6.97 -4.06
CA GLY A 340 -18.72 6.21 -3.30
C GLY A 340 -19.12 5.89 -1.84
N SER A 341 -18.10 5.80 -0.98
CA SER A 341 -18.22 5.48 0.45
C SER A 341 -19.10 6.50 1.21
N LYS A 342 -19.64 6.14 2.39
CA LYS A 342 -20.27 7.12 3.30
C LYS A 342 -19.25 7.90 4.15
N TRP A 343 -18.07 7.33 4.44
CA TRP A 343 -17.01 7.93 5.27
C TRP A 343 -16.51 9.27 4.70
N LYS A 344 -16.75 10.40 5.37
CA LYS A 344 -16.24 11.71 4.95
C LYS A 344 -15.15 12.18 5.91
N ASP A 345 -13.94 12.32 5.40
CA ASP A 345 -12.92 13.19 6.00
C ASP A 345 -13.06 14.61 5.41
N ARG A 346 -12.35 15.60 5.95
CA ARG A 346 -12.37 17.00 5.48
C ARG A 346 -10.98 17.60 5.43
N LEU A 347 -10.73 18.34 4.35
CA LEU A 347 -9.62 19.28 4.24
C LEU A 347 -9.96 20.57 5.00
N THR A 348 -8.91 21.28 5.39
CA THR A 348 -8.95 22.59 6.03
C THR A 348 -9.01 23.70 4.96
N ASN A 349 -8.26 23.52 3.87
CA ASN A 349 -8.13 24.44 2.76
C ASN A 349 -7.90 23.63 1.47
N GLY A 350 -8.97 22.97 0.99
CA GLY A 350 -8.93 22.17 -0.23
C GLY A 350 -8.85 23.00 -1.51
N ILE A 351 -8.02 22.58 -2.46
CA ILE A 351 -7.83 23.29 -3.74
C ILE A 351 -9.15 23.47 -4.50
N LEU A 352 -9.96 22.42 -4.60
CA LEU A 352 -11.20 22.43 -5.39
C LEU A 352 -12.41 22.92 -4.58
N GLN A 353 -12.40 22.74 -3.25
CA GLN A 353 -13.45 23.24 -2.36
C GLN A 353 -13.67 24.76 -2.51
N ASP A 354 -12.60 25.55 -2.58
CA ASP A 354 -12.71 27.01 -2.74
C ASP A 354 -13.24 27.39 -4.14
N LEU A 355 -12.82 26.69 -5.19
CA LEU A 355 -13.24 26.97 -6.57
C LEU A 355 -14.75 26.77 -6.75
N GLU A 356 -15.30 25.71 -6.17
CA GLU A 356 -16.75 25.45 -6.16
C GLU A 356 -17.54 26.58 -5.47
N THR A 357 -16.97 27.25 -4.45
CA THR A 357 -17.63 28.43 -3.86
C THR A 357 -17.53 29.67 -4.75
N SER A 358 -16.40 29.88 -5.44
CA SER A 358 -16.20 31.05 -6.31
C SER A 358 -16.98 31.04 -7.62
N GLU A 359 -17.35 29.86 -8.14
CA GLU A 359 -18.22 29.73 -9.32
C GLU A 359 -19.72 29.88 -8.98
N SER A 360 -20.06 30.00 -7.68
CA SER A 360 -21.45 30.12 -7.18
C SER A 360 -21.86 31.53 -6.75
N SER A 361 -20.97 32.52 -6.95
CA SER A 361 -21.10 33.93 -6.57
C SER A 361 -20.87 34.87 -7.75
#